data_AF-A0A0N1HIR2-F1
#
_entry.id   AF-A0A0N1HIR2-F1
#
_cell.length_a   1.000
_cell.length_b   1.000
_cell.length_c   1.000
_cell.angle_alpha   90.00
_cell.angle_beta   90.00
_cell.angle_gamma   90.00
#
_symmetry.space_group_name_H-M   'P 1'
#
loop_
_entity.id
_entity.type
_entity.pdbx_description
1 polymer ?
#
loop_
_entity_poly.entity_id
_entity_poly.type
_entity_poly.pdbx_seq_one_letter_code
_entity_poly.pdbx_strand_id
1 'polypeptide(L)'
;MQYTTIATTLLALTSSTLALPAPQIAADSVCNCPSTGTTPSAPATSSAAPDKSTVFVDPGRVGVGLSKLDNSEGITFLFDQDTLAAGMQDTRDVVQTTLYEKVEIALGDGFPNKDLRCQLIDLNGNTVFATRGANLDDTFSDADKGFWTLVTPTQIDTIVCDPGFKANNRNPPA
;
A
#
# COMPACT_ATOMS: atom_id res chain seq x y z
N MET A 1 11.88 12.32 58.20
CA MET A 1 11.03 13.50 57.87
C MET A 1 11.42 13.88 56.44
N GLN A 2 10.57 14.00 55.43
CA GLN A 2 9.15 14.31 55.35
C GLN A 2 8.52 13.51 54.20
N TYR A 3 7.28 13.06 54.41
CA TYR A 3 6.39 12.47 53.41
C TYR A 3 5.64 13.61 52.71
N THR A 4 5.52 13.59 51.38
CA THR A 4 4.61 14.52 50.67
C THR A 4 3.92 13.84 49.49
N THR A 5 2.72 13.34 49.80
CA THR A 5 1.43 13.47 49.11
C THR A 5 1.34 13.23 47.59
N ILE A 6 0.62 12.16 47.29
CA ILE A 6 0.12 11.72 45.98
C ILE A 6 -1.11 12.57 45.62
N ALA A 7 -1.12 13.23 44.46
CA ALA A 7 -2.31 13.88 43.91
C ALA A 7 -2.94 12.96 42.85
N THR A 8 -4.06 12.34 43.22
CA THR A 8 -4.86 11.46 42.35
C THR A 8 -5.91 12.31 41.62
N THR A 9 -5.69 12.59 40.34
CA THR A 9 -6.69 13.27 39.50
C THR A 9 -7.52 12.22 38.76
N LEU A 10 -8.78 12.07 39.18
CA LEU A 10 -9.82 11.33 38.47
C LEU A 10 -10.17 12.09 37.18
N LEU A 11 -9.96 11.49 36.00
CA LEU A 11 -10.61 11.94 34.77
C LEU A 11 -11.90 11.13 34.59
N ALA A 12 -13.03 11.83 34.58
CA ALA A 12 -14.34 11.27 34.28
C ALA A 12 -14.46 10.97 32.78
N LEU A 13 -14.74 9.71 32.44
CA LEU A 13 -15.15 9.29 31.10
C LEU A 13 -16.62 9.68 30.91
N THR A 14 -16.88 10.59 29.97
CA THR A 14 -18.23 10.83 29.46
C THR A 14 -18.39 10.05 28.15
N SER A 15 -19.24 9.02 28.19
CA SER A 15 -19.58 8.22 27.02
C SER A 15 -20.61 8.97 26.18
N SER A 16 -20.19 9.51 25.04
CA SER A 16 -21.10 10.06 24.03
C SER A 16 -21.47 8.94 23.04
N THR A 17 -22.70 8.45 23.14
CA THR A 17 -23.31 7.53 22.17
C THR A 17 -23.76 8.32 20.94
N LEU A 18 -22.98 8.25 19.86
CA LEU A 18 -23.39 8.73 18.54
C LEU A 18 -24.25 7.66 17.86
N ALA A 19 -25.54 7.98 17.68
CA ALA A 19 -26.48 7.21 16.90
C ALA A 19 -26.15 7.32 15.40
N LEU A 20 -25.98 6.18 14.74
CA LEU A 20 -25.86 6.07 13.28
C LEU A 20 -27.26 6.07 12.64
N PRO A 21 -27.53 6.92 11.64
CA PRO A 21 -28.70 6.77 10.78
C PRO A 21 -28.45 5.65 9.75
N ALA A 22 -29.39 4.70 9.68
CA ALA A 22 -29.43 3.67 8.64
C ALA A 22 -29.89 4.27 7.30
N PRO A 23 -29.14 4.09 6.19
CA PRO A 23 -29.68 4.34 4.87
C PRO A 23 -30.48 3.13 4.38
N GLN A 24 -31.68 3.42 3.90
CA GLN A 24 -32.71 2.48 3.51
C GLN A 24 -32.37 1.81 2.17
N ILE A 25 -32.45 0.48 2.14
CA ILE A 25 -32.47 -0.31 0.91
C ILE A 25 -33.83 -0.09 0.26
N ALA A 26 -33.86 0.71 -0.82
CA ALA A 26 -35.00 0.77 -1.72
C ALA A 26 -35.04 -0.53 -2.54
N ALA A 27 -35.98 -1.40 -2.18
CA ALA A 27 -36.45 -2.45 -3.06
C ALA A 27 -37.48 -1.82 -4.02
N ASP A 28 -37.17 -1.79 -5.31
CA ASP A 28 -38.15 -1.95 -6.39
C ASP A 28 -37.43 -1.88 -7.74
N SER A 29 -37.24 -3.03 -8.38
CA SER A 29 -37.39 -3.14 -9.84
C SER A 29 -37.45 -4.59 -10.26
N VAL A 30 -38.66 -4.92 -10.69
CA VAL A 30 -39.15 -6.19 -11.19
C VAL A 30 -38.32 -6.67 -12.39
N CYS A 31 -38.06 -7.98 -12.40
CA CYS A 31 -37.50 -8.71 -13.52
C CYS A 31 -38.24 -8.42 -14.84
N ASN A 32 -37.50 -8.21 -15.92
CA ASN A 32 -37.93 -8.73 -17.22
C ASN A 32 -36.72 -9.17 -18.05
N CYS A 33 -36.48 -10.48 -18.07
CA CYS A 33 -35.66 -11.13 -19.09
C CYS A 33 -36.44 -11.13 -20.43
N PRO A 34 -35.70 -11.08 -21.54
CA PRO A 34 -35.85 -12.18 -22.49
C PRO A 34 -34.51 -12.82 -22.81
N SER A 35 -34.46 -14.13 -22.58
CA SER A 35 -33.39 -15.04 -22.97
C SER A 35 -33.49 -15.39 -24.45
N THR A 36 -32.40 -15.24 -25.21
CA THR A 36 -32.06 -16.19 -26.29
C THR A 36 -30.56 -16.20 -26.50
N GLY A 37 -29.96 -17.40 -26.42
CA GLY A 37 -28.92 -17.77 -27.37
C GLY A 37 -27.49 -17.92 -26.86
N THR A 38 -27.16 -19.18 -26.55
CA THR A 38 -25.91 -19.88 -26.90
C THR A 38 -24.62 -19.70 -26.08
N THR A 39 -24.24 -20.87 -25.56
CA THR A 39 -22.90 -21.44 -25.28
C THR A 39 -22.18 -21.13 -23.95
N PRO A 40 -21.80 -22.19 -23.18
CA PRO A 40 -21.05 -22.04 -21.93
C PRO A 40 -19.55 -21.99 -22.25
N SER A 41 -18.97 -20.80 -22.19
CA SER A 41 -17.54 -20.66 -21.93
C SER A 41 -17.36 -20.46 -20.43
N ALA A 42 -16.34 -21.15 -19.90
CA ALA A 42 -15.93 -21.28 -18.52
C ALA A 42 -16.18 -20.06 -17.61
N PRO A 43 -16.35 -20.24 -16.28
CA PRO A 43 -16.30 -19.13 -15.37
C PRO A 43 -14.93 -18.44 -15.57
N ALA A 44 -14.96 -17.26 -16.17
CA ALA A 44 -13.89 -16.31 -15.97
C ALA A 44 -13.93 -16.03 -14.46
N THR A 45 -13.09 -16.73 -13.71
CA THR A 45 -12.52 -16.22 -12.47
C THR A 45 -11.86 -14.91 -12.87
N SER A 46 -12.63 -13.83 -12.84
CA SER A 46 -12.11 -12.49 -12.69
C SER A 46 -11.46 -12.47 -11.31
N SER A 47 -10.21 -12.96 -11.29
CA SER A 47 -9.14 -12.39 -10.51
C SER A 47 -9.17 -10.89 -10.81
N ALA A 48 -10.06 -10.19 -10.14
CA ALA A 48 -9.97 -8.76 -9.99
C ALA A 48 -8.71 -8.55 -9.14
N ALA A 49 -7.57 -8.53 -9.83
CA ALA A 49 -6.43 -7.79 -9.36
C ALA A 49 -6.97 -6.41 -8.93
N PRO A 50 -6.57 -5.86 -7.76
CA PRO A 50 -7.00 -4.54 -7.36
C PRO A 50 -6.68 -3.58 -8.51
N ASP A 51 -7.74 -3.15 -9.17
CA ASP A 51 -7.75 -2.19 -10.26
C ASP A 51 -7.32 -0.87 -9.65
N LYS A 52 -6.12 -0.42 -10.03
CA LYS A 52 -5.60 0.93 -9.82
C LYS A 52 -5.77 1.50 -8.39
N SER A 53 -4.71 1.33 -7.60
CA SER A 53 -4.31 2.25 -6.54
C SER A 53 -5.32 2.49 -5.41
N THR A 54 -5.25 1.64 -4.37
CA THR A 54 -5.72 2.05 -3.03
C THR A 54 -4.77 3.07 -2.38
N VAL A 55 -3.66 3.39 -3.05
CA VAL A 55 -2.71 4.40 -2.60
C VAL A 55 -3.27 5.78 -2.95
N PHE A 56 -4.06 6.34 -2.05
CA PHE A 56 -4.47 7.74 -2.15
C PHE A 56 -3.25 8.63 -1.91
N VAL A 57 -2.78 9.29 -2.96
CA VAL A 57 -1.66 10.22 -2.87
C VAL A 57 -2.19 11.64 -3.00
N ASP A 58 -2.00 12.45 -1.96
CA ASP A 58 -2.22 13.89 -2.08
C ASP A 58 -1.27 14.47 -3.14
N PRO A 59 -1.68 15.50 -3.89
CA PRO A 59 -0.79 16.16 -4.84
C PRO A 59 0.46 16.67 -4.12
N GLY A 60 1.63 16.17 -4.51
CA GLY A 60 2.92 16.51 -3.90
C GLY A 60 3.46 15.50 -2.90
N ARG A 61 2.75 14.40 -2.62
CA ARG A 61 3.21 13.34 -1.72
C ARG A 61 3.66 12.09 -2.46
N VAL A 62 4.27 11.19 -1.70
CA VAL A 62 4.62 9.84 -2.13
C VAL A 62 3.83 8.85 -1.28
N GLY A 63 3.14 7.94 -1.94
CA GLY A 63 2.46 6.82 -1.30
C GLY A 63 3.16 5.50 -1.64
N VAL A 64 3.37 4.65 -0.64
CA VAL A 64 3.81 3.27 -0.84
C VAL A 64 2.76 2.34 -0.26
N GLY A 65 2.12 1.56 -1.14
CA GLY A 65 1.13 0.55 -0.78
C GLY A 65 1.75 -0.85 -0.71
N LEU A 66 1.43 -1.62 0.32
CA LEU A 66 1.77 -3.03 0.44
C LEU A 66 0.48 -3.87 0.45
N SER A 67 0.39 -4.86 -0.44
CA SER A 67 -0.73 -5.82 -0.46
C SER A 67 -0.34 -7.08 0.28
N LYS A 68 -1.20 -7.51 1.20
CA LYS A 68 -0.99 -8.72 2.00
C LYS A 68 -1.24 -9.97 1.17
N LEU A 69 -0.52 -11.05 1.49
CA LEU A 69 -0.64 -12.35 0.83
C LEU A 69 -2.01 -13.01 1.04
N ASP A 70 -2.69 -12.71 2.15
CA ASP A 70 -4.00 -13.26 2.49
C ASP A 70 -5.17 -12.55 1.76
N ASN A 71 -4.88 -11.61 0.85
CA ASN A 71 -5.85 -10.75 0.17
C ASN A 71 -6.73 -9.92 1.12
N SER A 72 -6.32 -9.74 2.37
CA SER A 72 -6.95 -8.75 3.26
C SER A 72 -6.52 -7.33 2.88
N GLU A 73 -7.15 -6.33 3.48
CA GLU A 73 -6.80 -4.92 3.23
C GLU A 73 -5.29 -4.69 3.42
N GLY A 74 -4.66 -4.16 2.38
CA GLY A 74 -3.27 -3.76 2.39
C GLY A 74 -3.01 -2.58 3.33
N ILE A 75 -1.76 -2.14 3.40
CA ILE A 75 -1.39 -0.94 4.16
C ILE A 75 -0.78 0.08 3.22
N THR A 76 -1.03 1.36 3.47
CA THR A 76 -0.45 2.46 2.70
C THR A 76 0.34 3.35 3.64
N PHE A 77 1.56 3.70 3.21
CA PHE A 77 2.42 4.65 3.89
C PHE A 77 2.48 5.93 3.09
N LEU A 78 2.26 7.05 3.76
CA LEU A 78 2.44 8.37 3.20
C LEU A 78 3.76 8.95 3.70
N PHE A 79 4.54 9.47 2.76
CA PHE A 79 5.80 10.15 3.03
C PHE A 79 5.52 11.65 2.96
N ASP A 80 5.97 12.38 3.99
CA ASP A 80 5.66 13.79 4.19
C ASP A 80 6.62 14.74 3.46
N GLN A 81 7.63 14.22 2.77
CA GLN A 81 8.59 15.07 2.07
C GLN A 81 8.05 15.51 0.70
N ASP A 82 7.49 16.72 0.67
CA ASP A 82 7.08 17.44 -0.54
C ASP A 82 8.24 17.61 -1.56
N THR A 83 9.49 17.50 -1.07
CA THR A 83 10.72 17.43 -1.87
C THR A 83 11.75 16.55 -1.19
N LEU A 84 11.87 15.27 -1.57
CA LEU A 84 13.10 14.52 -1.31
C LEU A 84 14.22 15.09 -2.19
N ALA A 85 15.06 15.96 -1.61
CA ALA A 85 16.24 16.47 -2.28
C ALA A 85 17.25 15.34 -2.54
N ALA A 86 18.08 15.48 -3.58
CA ALA A 86 19.13 14.52 -3.85
C ALA A 86 20.05 14.36 -2.62
N GLY A 87 20.27 13.11 -2.19
CA GLY A 87 21.05 12.79 -0.99
C GLY A 87 20.25 12.75 0.31
N MET A 88 18.93 12.96 0.28
CA MET A 88 18.04 12.74 1.41
C MET A 88 17.30 11.41 1.24
N GLN A 89 17.20 10.64 2.31
CA GLN A 89 16.40 9.43 2.40
C GLN A 89 15.21 9.67 3.32
N ASP A 90 14.08 9.09 2.98
CA ASP A 90 12.93 8.99 3.88
C ASP A 90 12.66 7.52 4.18
N THR A 91 12.49 7.21 5.46
CA THR A 91 12.43 5.85 5.97
C THR A 91 11.16 5.68 6.80
N ARG A 92 10.46 4.58 6.57
CA ARG A 92 9.25 4.21 7.30
C ARG A 92 9.33 2.77 7.80
N ASP A 93 9.08 2.62 9.09
CA ASP A 93 9.00 1.32 9.72
C ASP A 93 7.61 0.70 9.51
N VAL A 94 7.60 -0.60 9.25
CA VAL A 94 6.41 -1.41 9.02
C VAL A 94 6.22 -2.30 10.24
N VAL A 95 5.43 -1.82 11.21
CA VAL A 95 5.21 -2.52 12.50
C VAL A 95 4.12 -3.61 12.35
N GLN A 96 4.24 -4.46 11.33
CA GLN A 96 3.24 -5.50 11.01
C GLN A 96 3.92 -6.84 10.80
N THR A 97 3.37 -7.90 11.38
CA THR A 97 3.92 -9.27 11.32
C THR A 97 3.31 -10.12 10.21
N THR A 98 2.76 -9.51 9.16
CA THR A 98 2.12 -10.22 8.04
C THR A 98 3.03 -10.32 6.82
N LEU A 99 2.73 -11.28 5.94
CA LEU A 99 3.42 -11.45 4.67
C LEU A 99 2.77 -10.57 3.60
N TYR A 100 3.61 -9.89 2.84
CA TYR A 100 3.19 -9.08 1.69
C TYR A 100 3.60 -9.76 0.39
N GLU A 101 2.78 -9.61 -0.64
CA GLU A 101 3.02 -10.19 -1.97
C GLU A 101 3.20 -9.15 -3.07
N LYS A 102 2.70 -7.92 -2.86
CA LYS A 102 2.82 -6.84 -3.84
C LYS A 102 3.19 -5.53 -3.16
N VAL A 103 3.87 -4.68 -3.91
CA VAL A 103 4.16 -3.29 -3.54
C VAL A 103 3.79 -2.36 -4.68
N GLU A 104 3.14 -1.24 -4.37
CA GLU A 104 2.87 -0.14 -5.29
C GLU A 104 3.54 1.11 -4.75
N ILE A 105 4.15 1.87 -5.65
CA ILE A 105 4.69 3.19 -5.37
C ILE A 105 3.85 4.11 -6.23
N ALA A 106 3.26 5.12 -5.63
CA ALA A 106 2.46 6.11 -6.33
C ALA A 106 2.98 7.50 -5.98
N LEU A 107 3.28 8.30 -7.01
CA LEU A 107 3.77 9.66 -6.87
C LEU A 107 2.64 10.62 -7.24
N GLY A 108 2.23 11.49 -6.32
CA GLY A 108 1.17 12.46 -6.57
C GLY A 108 1.53 13.36 -7.75
N ASP A 109 0.53 13.85 -8.50
CA ASP A 109 0.74 14.61 -9.75
C ASP A 109 1.71 15.79 -9.59
N GLY A 110 1.69 16.47 -8.44
CA GLY A 110 2.57 17.59 -8.10
C GLY A 110 3.96 17.21 -7.56
N PHE A 111 4.29 15.92 -7.43
CA PHE A 111 5.58 15.50 -6.88
C PHE A 111 6.71 15.77 -7.90
N PRO A 112 7.73 16.57 -7.54
CA PRO A 112 8.72 17.07 -8.51
C PRO A 112 9.67 15.99 -9.01
N ASN A 113 9.97 14.97 -8.19
CA ASN A 113 10.92 13.92 -8.53
C ASN A 113 10.20 12.63 -8.98
N LYS A 114 9.79 12.58 -10.24
CA LYS A 114 9.10 11.40 -10.81
C LYS A 114 9.98 10.16 -10.95
N ASP A 115 11.30 10.31 -10.77
CA ASP A 115 12.27 9.21 -10.80
C ASP A 115 12.56 8.62 -9.42
N LEU A 116 11.85 9.05 -8.37
CA LEU A 116 12.01 8.50 -7.03
C LEU A 116 11.81 6.98 -7.04
N ARG A 117 12.69 6.29 -6.31
CA ARG A 117 12.59 4.86 -6.08
C ARG A 117 12.59 4.56 -4.60
N CYS A 118 11.89 3.50 -4.23
CA CYS A 118 11.87 2.98 -2.88
C CYS A 118 12.40 1.55 -2.85
N GLN A 119 13.09 1.21 -1.79
CA GLN A 119 13.61 -0.11 -1.49
C GLN A 119 12.87 -0.65 -0.26
N LEU A 120 12.57 -1.95 -0.29
CA LEU A 120 11.97 -2.66 0.82
C LEU A 120 13.04 -3.52 1.51
N ILE A 121 13.05 -3.50 2.84
CA ILE A 121 13.94 -4.27 3.69
C ILE A 121 13.10 -5.23 4.54
N ASP A 122 13.49 -6.50 4.59
CA ASP A 122 12.83 -7.53 5.41
C ASP A 122 13.25 -7.46 6.89
N LEU A 123 12.58 -8.24 7.75
CA LEU A 123 12.92 -8.31 9.20
C LEU A 123 14.35 -8.80 9.50
N ASN A 124 15.03 -9.40 8.52
CA ASN A 124 16.41 -9.85 8.66
C ASN A 124 17.41 -8.79 8.19
N GLY A 125 16.94 -7.62 7.73
CA GLY A 125 17.78 -6.56 7.15
C GLY A 125 18.18 -6.81 5.69
N ASN A 126 17.57 -7.79 5.02
CA ASN A 126 17.86 -8.07 3.61
C ASN A 126 16.98 -7.24 2.69
N THR A 127 17.54 -6.85 1.55
CA THR A 127 16.77 -6.22 0.49
C THR A 127 15.79 -7.21 -0.14
N VAL A 128 14.56 -6.75 -0.37
CA VAL A 128 13.51 -7.51 -1.03
C VAL A 128 13.51 -7.26 -2.52
N PHE A 129 13.32 -8.33 -3.29
CA PHE A 129 13.25 -8.30 -4.75
C PHE A 129 11.80 -8.41 -5.23
N ALA A 130 11.46 -7.67 -6.28
CA ALA A 130 10.16 -7.76 -6.92
C ALA A 130 10.27 -7.69 -8.44
N THR A 131 9.24 -8.18 -9.09
CA THR A 131 9.11 -8.21 -10.55
C THR A 131 7.98 -7.33 -11.04
N ARG A 132 8.16 -6.73 -12.21
CA ARG A 132 7.11 -6.03 -12.94
C ARG A 132 7.29 -6.24 -14.44
N GLY A 133 6.44 -7.06 -15.02
CA GLY A 133 6.65 -7.60 -16.37
C GLY A 133 7.93 -8.42 -16.41
N ALA A 134 8.82 -8.13 -17.37
CA ALA A 134 10.11 -8.81 -17.50
C ALA A 134 11.20 -8.27 -16.57
N ASN A 135 10.94 -7.21 -15.78
CA ASN A 135 11.96 -6.57 -14.93
C ASN A 135 11.98 -7.22 -13.54
N LEU A 136 13.17 -7.57 -13.07
CA LEU A 136 13.49 -7.95 -11.68
C LEU A 136 14.36 -6.85 -11.07
N ASP A 137 13.93 -6.28 -9.96
CA ASP A 137 14.63 -5.17 -9.31
C ASP A 137 14.54 -5.28 -7.79
N ASP A 138 15.38 -4.51 -7.11
CA ASP A 138 15.43 -4.35 -5.65
C ASP A 138 15.21 -2.90 -5.21
N THR A 139 14.94 -2.02 -6.18
CA THR A 139 14.42 -0.68 -5.99
C THR A 139 13.25 -0.47 -6.95
N PHE A 140 12.20 0.17 -6.48
CA PHE A 140 10.90 0.19 -7.14
C PHE A 140 10.45 1.63 -7.37
N SER A 141 9.98 1.94 -8.57
CA SER A 141 9.37 3.22 -8.89
C SER A 141 7.92 3.04 -9.31
N ASP A 142 7.16 4.13 -9.21
CA ASP A 142 5.81 4.21 -9.75
C ASP A 142 5.83 3.96 -11.25
N ALA A 143 6.49 4.85 -12.00
CA ALA A 143 6.55 4.81 -13.47
C ALA A 143 5.17 4.64 -14.15
N ASP A 144 4.09 4.98 -13.44
CA ASP A 144 2.70 4.86 -13.88
C ASP A 144 2.33 3.45 -14.37
N LYS A 145 2.98 2.42 -13.79
CA LYS A 145 2.84 1.01 -14.20
C LYS A 145 2.20 0.12 -13.14
N GLY A 146 1.79 0.70 -12.02
CA GLY A 146 1.16 -0.01 -10.91
C GLY A 146 2.10 -0.97 -10.19
N PHE A 147 1.51 -2.01 -9.60
CA PHE A 147 2.15 -2.93 -8.65
C PHE A 147 3.40 -3.65 -9.20
N TRP A 148 4.35 -3.84 -8.30
CA TRP A 148 5.40 -4.83 -8.36
C TRP A 148 4.98 -6.07 -7.56
N THR A 149 5.32 -7.25 -8.05
CA THR A 149 5.07 -8.53 -7.38
C THR A 149 6.34 -9.02 -6.72
N LEU A 150 6.34 -9.20 -5.40
CA LEU A 150 7.49 -9.72 -4.66
C LEU A 150 7.85 -11.11 -5.18
N VAL A 151 9.14 -11.38 -5.39
CA VAL A 151 9.62 -12.70 -5.86
C VAL A 151 9.26 -13.79 -4.85
N THR A 152 9.38 -13.46 -3.57
CA THR A 152 8.99 -14.30 -2.45
C THR A 152 8.16 -13.44 -1.51
N PRO A 153 6.92 -13.84 -1.17
CA PRO A 153 6.15 -13.13 -0.15
C PRO A 153 6.91 -13.09 1.17
N THR A 154 7.04 -11.91 1.76
CA THR A 154 7.89 -11.72 2.94
C THR A 154 7.32 -10.65 3.88
N GLN A 155 7.81 -10.65 5.12
CA GLN A 155 7.54 -9.60 6.09
C GLN A 155 8.46 -8.41 5.77
N ILE A 156 7.88 -7.22 5.67
CA ILE A 156 8.62 -5.98 5.48
C ILE A 156 8.85 -5.35 6.84
N ASP A 157 10.09 -4.96 7.10
CA ASP A 157 10.49 -4.22 8.29
C ASP A 157 10.51 -2.72 7.99
N THR A 158 11.16 -2.36 6.90
CA THR A 158 11.50 -0.96 6.62
C THR A 158 11.31 -0.67 5.13
N ILE A 159 10.77 0.52 4.84
CA ILE A 159 10.67 1.09 3.49
C ILE A 159 11.59 2.30 3.44
N VAL A 160 12.52 2.33 2.49
CA VAL A 160 13.46 3.43 2.29
C VAL A 160 13.21 4.04 0.91
N CYS A 161 12.89 5.32 0.82
CA CYS A 161 12.78 6.03 -0.45
C CYS A 161 13.95 7.01 -0.60
N ASP A 162 14.67 6.91 -1.72
CA ASP A 162 15.86 7.72 -2.01
C ASP A 162 15.91 8.11 -3.51
N PRO A 163 16.00 9.42 -3.85
CA PRO A 163 16.28 9.90 -5.22
C PRO A 163 17.55 9.33 -5.86
N GLY A 164 18.53 8.95 -5.05
CA GLY A 164 19.81 8.38 -5.45
C GLY A 164 19.71 6.93 -5.95
N PHE A 165 18.65 6.20 -5.58
CA PHE A 165 18.44 4.83 -6.05
C PHE A 165 18.26 4.76 -7.56
N LYS A 166 18.81 3.71 -8.16
CA LYS A 166 18.78 3.45 -9.61
C LYS A 166 18.19 2.07 -9.87
N ALA A 167 17.56 1.92 -11.03
CA ALA A 167 17.09 0.62 -11.48
C ALA A 167 18.28 -0.32 -11.63
N ASN A 168 18.23 -1.48 -10.97
CA ASN A 168 19.32 -2.45 -10.98
C ASN A 168 19.12 -3.58 -11.98
N ASN A 169 17.93 -3.66 -12.62
CA ASN A 169 17.61 -4.56 -13.74
C ASN A 169 18.30 -5.92 -13.64
N ARG A 170 18.07 -6.64 -12.54
CA ARG A 170 18.71 -7.93 -12.25
C ARG A 170 18.12 -9.09 -13.05
N ASN A 171 17.60 -8.81 -14.24
CA ASN A 171 17.04 -9.83 -15.11
C ASN A 171 18.10 -10.91 -15.34
N PRO A 172 17.76 -12.20 -15.12
CA PRO A 172 18.67 -13.26 -15.52
C PRO A 172 18.98 -13.10 -17.03
N PRO A 173 20.22 -13.33 -17.47
CA PRO A 173 20.55 -13.28 -18.89
C PRO A 173 19.64 -14.24 -19.66
N ALA A 174 19.11 -13.75 -20.78
CA ALA A 174 18.21 -14.48 -21.67
C ALA A 174 18.84 -15.75 -22.24
#